data_AF-A0A7R7IF81-F1
#
_entry.id   AF-A0A7R7IF81-F1
#
_cell.length_a   1.000
_cell.length_b   1.000
_cell.length_c   1.000
_cell.angle_alpha   90.00
_cell.angle_beta   90.00
_cell.angle_gamma   90.00
#
_symmetry.space_group_name_H-M   'P 1'
#
loop_
_entity.id
_entity.type
_entity.pdbx_description
1 polymer ?
#
loop_
_entity_poly.entity_id
_entity_poly.type
_entity_poly.pdbx_seq_one_letter_code
_entity_poly.pdbx_strand_id
1 'polypeptide(L)'
;MISKIWFNKYEVIDTLGKGGNATVYLVKHIRLQSYRAIKRIDKENKLYSQIINEANILKNIRHNNIPIIYDIEEDDKYSYIIEEYMEGITLKEFRQQYQILDEEIILKYAIQVCELVEYLHTFERKILYLDLKPDNIIISDEILKLVDFGSAIYYADLNKRRYATGTRGYASPEQYSSNFIDERSDIYGIGMLMFYMITGVSFNKNINSIVNIDEIHSCSDNLKSIINKCLKLYPAQRFHNVHELKEKLLECSHSNNSNSLIKSNKTLSIAIAGSQCRIGVTHISILLTTYLGKFIGKSLYSERNNTQTVNKIVSRYCNVKRCDYIYRVNNIEMLPNYNQTVIFDKDSYSYEIKDFGVLTEENKESFLKSDYKCLILGSKDWELEHSENALSMLSENENITYLFNYTDGKTYQSVMKSMKNLTGYRIPYEPNPFMINNQKIWENFVFEIFHVKSNRNFARILGKI
;
A
#
# COMPACT_ATOMS: atom_id res chain seq x y z
N MET A 1 -18.16 18.54 -37.24
CA MET A 1 -17.67 17.15 -37.15
C MET A 1 -16.16 17.19 -37.26
N ILE A 2 -15.42 16.72 -36.25
CA ILE A 2 -13.96 16.60 -36.35
C ILE A 2 -13.68 15.59 -37.46
N SER A 3 -12.82 15.93 -38.43
CA SER A 3 -12.37 14.97 -39.44
C SER A 3 -11.87 13.71 -38.74
N LYS A 4 -12.36 12.54 -39.13
CA LYS A 4 -11.94 11.27 -38.53
C LYS A 4 -10.46 10.97 -38.80
N ILE A 5 -9.90 11.56 -39.85
CA ILE A 5 -8.49 11.39 -40.24
C ILE A 5 -7.80 12.76 -40.25
N TRP A 6 -6.77 12.90 -39.43
CA TRP A 6 -5.94 14.11 -39.33
C TRP A 6 -4.67 13.96 -40.17
N PHE A 7 -4.31 15.04 -40.86
CA PHE A 7 -3.11 15.16 -41.70
C PHE A 7 -2.94 14.02 -42.72
N ASN A 8 -4.05 13.39 -43.15
CA ASN A 8 -4.07 12.19 -43.99
C ASN A 8 -3.24 10.99 -43.47
N LYS A 9 -2.89 10.99 -42.18
CA LYS A 9 -1.99 9.99 -41.57
C LYS A 9 -2.60 9.34 -40.32
N TYR A 10 -3.42 10.06 -39.56
CA TYR A 10 -3.81 9.67 -38.20
C TYR A 10 -5.33 9.54 -38.09
N GLU A 11 -5.83 8.33 -37.85
CA GLU A 11 -7.24 8.12 -37.50
C GLU A 11 -7.45 8.44 -36.02
N VAL A 12 -8.37 9.36 -35.70
CA VAL A 12 -8.72 9.68 -34.32
C VAL A 12 -9.58 8.56 -33.74
N ILE A 13 -9.10 7.95 -32.64
CA ILE A 13 -9.74 6.82 -31.97
C ILE A 13 -10.54 7.30 -30.78
N ASP A 14 -9.91 8.06 -29.88
CA ASP A 14 -10.53 8.54 -28.64
C ASP A 14 -9.92 9.84 -28.13
N THR A 15 -10.55 10.48 -27.16
CA THR A 15 -10.01 11.61 -26.40
C THR A 15 -9.43 11.11 -25.09
N LEU A 16 -8.11 11.14 -24.94
CA LEU A 16 -7.40 10.71 -23.73
C LEU A 16 -7.58 11.69 -22.57
N GLY A 17 -7.67 12.98 -22.88
CA GLY A 17 -7.79 13.99 -21.85
C GLY A 17 -8.13 15.36 -22.40
N LYS A 18 -8.90 16.12 -21.63
CA LYS A 18 -9.22 17.52 -21.91
C LYS A 18 -8.81 18.37 -20.72
N GLY A 19 -7.66 19.02 -20.83
CA GLY A 19 -7.21 20.02 -19.87
C GLY A 19 -7.76 21.41 -20.22
N GLY A 20 -7.48 22.40 -19.37
CA GLY A 20 -7.93 23.78 -19.60
C GLY A 20 -7.40 24.42 -20.89
N ASN A 21 -6.27 23.95 -21.41
CA ASN A 21 -5.53 24.61 -22.50
C ASN A 21 -5.15 23.69 -23.68
N ALA A 22 -5.36 22.38 -23.55
CA ALA A 22 -4.99 21.37 -24.54
C ALA A 22 -6.00 20.22 -24.53
N THR A 23 -6.19 19.59 -25.69
CA THR A 23 -6.92 18.31 -25.77
C THR A 23 -6.00 17.25 -26.35
N VAL A 24 -5.88 16.12 -25.67
CA VAL A 24 -5.04 15.00 -26.07
C VAL A 24 -5.92 13.91 -26.65
N TYR A 25 -5.56 13.43 -27.84
CA TYR A 25 -6.28 12.40 -28.58
C TYR A 25 -5.44 11.14 -28.72
N LEU A 26 -6.07 9.99 -28.54
CA LEU A 26 -5.52 8.72 -28.99
C LEU A 26 -5.80 8.62 -30.49
N VAL A 27 -4.74 8.40 -31.25
CA VAL A 27 -4.85 8.22 -32.71
C VAL A 27 -4.11 6.96 -33.15
N LYS A 28 -4.51 6.43 -34.29
CA LYS A 28 -3.81 5.34 -34.96
C LYS A 28 -3.16 5.85 -36.24
N HIS A 29 -1.84 5.72 -36.35
CA HIS A 29 -1.16 6.01 -37.61
C HIS A 29 -1.56 4.95 -38.65
N ILE A 30 -2.24 5.36 -39.73
CA ILE A 30 -2.92 4.45 -40.66
C ILE A 30 -1.96 3.49 -41.36
N ARG A 31 -0.78 3.96 -41.81
CA ARG A 31 0.18 3.07 -42.50
C ARG A 31 0.98 2.17 -41.55
N LEU A 32 1.51 2.74 -40.46
CA LEU A 32 2.30 2.02 -39.46
C LEU A 32 1.47 1.13 -38.53
N GLN A 33 0.15 1.29 -38.52
CA GLN A 33 -0.78 0.56 -37.64
C GLN A 33 -0.44 0.69 -36.15
N SER A 34 0.21 1.78 -35.76
CA SER A 34 0.69 2.03 -34.40
C SER A 34 -0.05 3.20 -33.74
N TYR A 35 -0.30 3.11 -32.44
CA TYR A 35 -0.94 4.17 -31.67
C TYR A 35 0.00 5.35 -31.38
N ARG A 36 -0.57 6.56 -31.33
CA ARG A 36 0.11 7.81 -30.98
C ARG A 36 -0.81 8.67 -30.12
N ALA A 37 -0.22 9.57 -29.35
CA ALA A 37 -0.94 10.65 -28.71
C ALA A 37 -0.77 11.93 -29.54
N ILE A 38 -1.88 12.63 -29.82
CA ILE A 38 -1.86 13.96 -30.44
C ILE A 38 -2.39 14.98 -29.45
N LYS A 39 -1.52 15.90 -29.02
CA LYS A 39 -1.87 17.04 -28.16
C LYS A 39 -2.18 18.25 -29.04
N ARG A 40 -3.46 18.64 -29.10
CA ARG A 40 -3.96 19.79 -29.86
C ARG A 40 -4.13 21.01 -28.96
N ILE A 41 -3.57 22.14 -29.36
CA ILE A 41 -3.57 23.39 -28.59
C ILE A 41 -3.85 24.58 -29.50
N ASP A 42 -4.62 25.54 -28.99
CA ASP A 42 -5.01 26.77 -29.71
C ASP A 42 -3.84 27.75 -29.80
N LYS A 43 -3.54 28.27 -31.00
CA LYS A 43 -2.45 29.23 -31.26
C LYS A 43 -2.69 30.59 -30.59
N GLU A 44 -3.94 30.96 -30.34
CA GLU A 44 -4.27 32.19 -29.61
C GLU A 44 -4.09 32.03 -28.09
N ASN A 45 -3.82 30.82 -27.60
CA ASN A 45 -3.57 30.59 -26.19
C ASN A 45 -2.23 31.23 -25.77
N LYS A 46 -2.25 32.01 -24.68
CA LYS A 46 -1.04 32.63 -24.09
C LYS A 46 0.05 31.61 -23.74
N LEU A 47 -0.32 30.35 -23.57
CA LEU A 47 0.57 29.24 -23.25
C LEU A 47 1.13 28.52 -24.49
N TYR A 48 0.89 29.02 -25.70
CA TYR A 48 1.49 28.49 -26.93
C TYR A 48 3.01 28.28 -26.84
N SER A 49 3.72 29.16 -26.10
CA SER A 49 5.16 29.02 -25.86
C SER A 49 5.55 27.73 -25.11
N GLN A 50 4.64 27.13 -24.33
CA GLN A 50 4.85 25.86 -23.63
C GLN A 50 4.98 24.67 -24.59
N ILE A 51 4.32 24.74 -25.76
CA ILE A 51 4.36 23.70 -26.81
C ILE A 51 5.74 23.59 -27.42
N ILE A 52 6.26 24.74 -27.87
CA ILE A 52 7.58 24.83 -28.49
C ILE A 52 8.62 24.33 -27.49
N ASN A 53 8.42 24.63 -26.20
CA ASN A 53 9.30 24.19 -25.15
C ASN A 53 9.21 22.68 -24.88
N GLU A 54 8.02 22.11 -24.78
CA GLU A 54 7.79 20.66 -24.68
C GLU A 54 8.44 19.90 -25.82
N ALA A 55 8.19 20.31 -27.07
CA ALA A 55 8.83 19.72 -28.23
C ALA A 55 10.36 19.87 -28.23
N ASN A 56 10.86 21.04 -27.81
CA ASN A 56 12.30 21.29 -27.71
C ASN A 56 12.98 20.46 -26.62
N ILE A 57 12.25 20.11 -25.56
CA ILE A 57 12.74 19.25 -24.48
C ILE A 57 12.71 17.78 -24.94
N LEU A 58 11.54 17.30 -25.38
CA LEU A 58 11.34 15.89 -25.76
C LEU A 58 12.18 15.47 -26.96
N LYS A 59 12.49 16.37 -27.90
CA LYS A 59 13.37 16.02 -29.04
C LYS A 59 14.77 15.58 -28.60
N ASN A 60 15.27 16.09 -27.47
CA ASN A 60 16.63 15.86 -26.98
C ASN A 60 16.70 14.74 -25.93
N ILE A 61 15.57 14.35 -25.33
CA ILE A 61 15.51 13.30 -24.32
C ILE A 61 15.28 11.94 -24.97
N ARG A 62 15.91 10.89 -24.45
CA ARG A 62 15.64 9.49 -24.79
C ARG A 62 15.64 8.67 -23.51
N HIS A 63 14.45 8.21 -23.12
CA HIS A 63 14.25 7.34 -21.96
C HIS A 63 12.99 6.49 -22.17
N ASN A 64 13.00 5.20 -21.82
CA ASN A 64 11.88 4.28 -22.10
C ASN A 64 10.56 4.68 -21.42
N ASN A 65 10.65 5.51 -20.38
CA ASN A 65 9.52 5.92 -19.55
C ASN A 65 9.14 7.40 -19.76
N ILE A 66 9.65 8.03 -20.83
CA ILE A 66 9.32 9.39 -21.27
C ILE A 66 8.93 9.30 -22.76
N PRO A 67 7.83 9.94 -23.20
CA PRO A 67 7.37 9.81 -24.57
C PRO A 67 8.39 10.36 -25.57
N ILE A 68 8.55 9.65 -26.68
CA ILE A 68 9.29 10.18 -27.84
C ILE A 68 8.37 11.08 -28.66
N ILE A 69 8.85 12.28 -28.98
CA ILE A 69 8.20 13.14 -29.98
C ILE A 69 8.50 12.62 -31.39
N TYR A 70 7.44 12.45 -32.20
CA TYR A 70 7.54 12.00 -33.58
C TYR A 70 7.48 13.15 -34.57
N ASP A 71 6.56 14.10 -34.36
CA ASP A 71 6.30 15.16 -35.33
C ASP A 71 5.56 16.34 -34.69
N ILE A 72 5.53 17.48 -35.41
CA ILE A 72 4.70 18.64 -35.10
C ILE A 72 3.96 19.03 -36.37
N GLU A 73 2.64 19.08 -36.28
CA GLU A 73 1.79 19.54 -37.38
C GLU A 73 1.05 20.81 -36.95
N GLU A 74 0.65 21.64 -37.92
CA GLU A 74 -0.07 22.89 -37.66
C GLU A 74 -1.18 23.12 -38.68
N ASP A 75 -2.26 23.76 -38.24
CA ASP A 75 -3.26 24.38 -39.12
C ASP A 75 -3.41 25.88 -38.79
N ASP A 76 -4.39 26.56 -39.39
CA ASP A 76 -4.62 27.99 -39.19
C ASP A 76 -4.88 28.37 -37.72
N LYS A 77 -5.42 27.45 -36.91
CA LYS A 77 -5.90 27.72 -35.55
C LYS A 77 -5.14 26.96 -34.48
N TYR A 78 -4.63 25.78 -34.77
CA TYR A 78 -4.09 24.85 -33.79
C TYR A 78 -2.68 24.39 -34.16
N SER A 79 -1.88 24.11 -33.14
CA SER A 79 -0.67 23.30 -33.27
C SER A 79 -0.86 21.95 -32.58
N TYR A 80 -0.21 20.93 -33.13
CA TYR A 80 -0.40 19.54 -32.80
C TYR A 80 0.96 18.91 -32.52
N ILE A 81 1.20 18.47 -31.29
CA ILE A 81 2.36 17.63 -30.97
C ILE A 81 1.95 16.17 -31.16
N ILE A 82 2.71 15.44 -31.97
CA ILE A 82 2.53 14.01 -32.18
C ILE A 82 3.63 13.29 -31.40
N GLU A 83 3.24 12.54 -30.39
CA GLU A 83 4.16 11.83 -29.49
C GLU A 83 3.76 10.38 -29.28
N GLU A 84 4.65 9.64 -28.64
CA GLU A 84 4.41 8.27 -28.24
C GLU A 84 3.17 8.16 -27.34
N TYR A 85 2.29 7.22 -27.68
CA TYR A 85 1.21 6.86 -26.77
C TYR A 85 1.76 5.97 -25.66
N MET A 86 1.83 6.51 -24.46
CA MET A 86 2.23 5.76 -23.28
C MET A 86 1.05 4.93 -22.77
N GLU A 87 1.06 3.64 -23.09
CA GLU A 87 0.03 2.70 -22.61
C GLU A 87 0.05 2.57 -21.08
N GLY A 88 -1.14 2.50 -20.48
CA GLY A 88 -1.38 2.34 -19.04
C GLY A 88 -2.58 3.16 -18.56
N ILE A 89 -2.74 3.23 -17.24
CA ILE A 89 -3.70 4.11 -16.56
C ILE A 89 -2.96 5.20 -15.80
N THR A 90 -3.57 6.36 -15.61
CA THR A 90 -2.97 7.43 -14.81
C THR A 90 -2.85 7.03 -13.33
N LEU A 91 -1.89 7.60 -12.59
CA LEU A 91 -1.79 7.39 -11.14
C LEU A 91 -3.08 7.80 -10.41
N LYS A 92 -3.79 8.79 -10.96
CA LYS A 92 -5.11 9.19 -10.48
C LYS A 92 -6.14 8.06 -10.60
N GLU A 93 -6.24 7.44 -11.77
CA GLU A 93 -7.14 6.30 -12.01
C GLU A 93 -6.71 5.08 -11.18
N PHE A 94 -5.41 4.81 -11.12
CA PHE A 94 -4.84 3.76 -10.28
C PHE A 94 -5.26 3.97 -8.81
N ARG A 95 -5.10 5.18 -8.27
CA ARG A 95 -5.49 5.48 -6.88
C ARG A 95 -7.00 5.41 -6.66
N GLN A 96 -7.81 5.68 -7.68
CA GLN A 96 -9.27 5.53 -7.61
C GLN A 96 -9.71 4.06 -7.62
N GLN A 97 -9.02 3.21 -8.38
CA GLN A 97 -9.24 1.77 -8.42
C GLN A 97 -8.81 1.11 -7.09
N TYR A 98 -7.65 1.48 -6.58
CA TYR A 98 -7.08 0.95 -5.34
C TYR A 98 -7.27 1.98 -4.21
N GLN A 99 -8.42 1.91 -3.52
CA GLN A 99 -8.84 2.87 -2.48
C GLN A 99 -7.84 3.10 -1.35
N ILE A 100 -6.92 2.17 -1.10
CA ILE A 100 -5.80 2.31 -0.19
C ILE A 100 -4.59 1.67 -0.88
N LEU A 101 -3.43 2.32 -0.81
CA LEU A 101 -2.18 1.80 -1.34
C LEU A 101 -1.27 1.40 -0.19
N ASP A 102 -0.67 0.22 -0.30
CA ASP A 102 0.37 -0.24 0.63
C ASP A 102 1.62 0.63 0.49
N GLU A 103 2.30 0.87 1.61
CA GLU A 103 3.50 1.70 1.63
C GLU A 103 4.60 1.22 0.67
N GLU A 104 4.73 -0.09 0.49
CA GLU A 104 5.68 -0.68 -0.46
C GLU A 104 5.41 -0.21 -1.90
N ILE A 105 4.14 -0.17 -2.31
CA ILE A 105 3.72 0.33 -3.62
C ILE A 105 4.01 1.83 -3.73
N ILE A 106 3.74 2.59 -2.67
CA ILE A 106 4.00 4.04 -2.62
C ILE A 106 5.50 4.32 -2.77
N LEU A 107 6.33 3.61 -2.03
CA LEU A 107 7.79 3.72 -2.10
C LEU A 107 8.31 3.32 -3.47
N LYS A 108 7.82 2.20 -4.03
CA LYS A 108 8.19 1.72 -5.37
C LYS A 108 7.94 2.79 -6.44
N TYR A 109 6.75 3.39 -6.46
CA TYR A 109 6.45 4.44 -7.44
C TYR A 109 7.16 5.75 -7.12
N ALA A 110 7.30 6.14 -5.85
CA ALA A 110 8.05 7.34 -5.48
C ALA A 110 9.52 7.27 -5.92
N ILE A 111 10.16 6.11 -5.76
CA ILE A 111 11.54 5.86 -6.22
C ILE A 111 11.63 6.00 -7.74
N GLN A 112 10.71 5.38 -8.50
CA GLN A 112 10.69 5.52 -9.98
C GLN A 112 10.47 6.97 -10.43
N VAL A 113 9.65 7.75 -9.72
CA VAL A 113 9.53 9.20 -9.98
C VAL A 113 10.85 9.90 -9.71
N CYS A 114 11.52 9.61 -8.60
CA CYS A 114 12.82 10.19 -8.29
C CYS A 114 13.86 9.85 -9.37
N GLU A 115 13.92 8.61 -9.87
CA GLU A 115 14.83 8.21 -10.94
C GLU A 115 14.61 9.01 -12.23
N LEU A 116 13.34 9.19 -12.62
CA LEU A 116 12.98 9.97 -13.81
C LEU A 116 13.31 11.46 -13.66
N VAL A 117 13.01 12.05 -12.50
CA VAL A 117 13.29 13.46 -12.23
C VAL A 117 14.79 13.69 -12.09
N GLU A 118 15.52 12.78 -11.44
CA GLU A 118 16.98 12.83 -11.35
C GLU A 118 17.64 12.74 -12.73
N TYR A 119 17.12 11.89 -13.63
CA TYR A 119 17.56 11.86 -15.04
C TYR A 119 17.40 13.23 -15.71
N LEU A 120 16.28 13.93 -15.51
CA LEU A 120 16.06 15.27 -16.05
C LEU A 120 17.00 16.31 -15.42
N HIS A 121 17.25 16.20 -14.12
CA HIS A 121 18.11 17.13 -13.37
C HIS A 121 19.59 16.97 -13.71
N THR A 122 20.01 15.75 -14.04
CA THR A 122 21.39 15.40 -14.40
C THR A 122 21.65 15.39 -15.90
N PHE A 123 20.63 15.62 -16.73
CA PHE A 123 20.76 15.83 -18.16
C PHE A 123 21.73 16.98 -18.46
N GLU A 124 22.51 16.88 -19.56
CA GLU A 124 23.58 17.83 -19.91
C GLU A 124 23.13 19.30 -19.78
N ARG A 125 21.94 19.59 -20.32
CA ARG A 125 21.20 20.81 -20.01
C ARG A 125 20.12 20.48 -18.98
N LYS A 126 20.40 20.69 -17.70
CA LYS A 126 19.46 20.46 -16.58
C LYS A 126 18.04 20.92 -16.92
N ILE A 127 17.07 20.04 -16.72
CA ILE A 127 15.65 20.26 -17.02
C ILE A 127 14.88 20.15 -15.71
N LEU A 128 14.07 21.16 -15.40
CA LEU A 128 13.09 21.09 -14.31
C LEU A 128 11.74 20.69 -14.89
N TYR A 129 10.99 19.80 -14.24
CA TYR A 129 9.73 19.29 -14.79
C TYR A 129 8.50 20.15 -14.41
N LEU A 130 8.43 20.59 -13.14
CA LEU A 130 7.55 21.61 -12.59
C LEU A 130 6.02 21.35 -12.61
N ASP A 131 5.55 20.19 -13.06
CA ASP A 131 4.11 19.85 -13.05
C ASP A 131 3.83 18.40 -12.62
N LEU A 132 4.55 17.91 -11.60
CA LEU A 132 4.29 16.58 -11.02
C LEU A 132 2.89 16.54 -10.40
N LYS A 133 2.01 15.73 -11.00
CA LYS A 133 0.64 15.48 -10.53
C LYS A 133 0.15 14.10 -10.97
N PRO A 134 -0.88 13.53 -10.32
CA PRO A 134 -1.35 12.18 -10.62
C PRO A 134 -1.83 11.98 -12.06
N ASP A 135 -2.32 13.03 -12.72
CA ASP A 135 -2.76 12.98 -14.12
C ASP A 135 -1.59 12.85 -15.12
N ASN A 136 -0.35 13.23 -14.74
CA ASN A 136 0.83 13.20 -15.62
C ASN A 136 1.73 11.97 -15.39
N ILE A 137 1.29 11.05 -14.54
CA ILE A 137 1.98 9.81 -14.23
C ILE A 137 1.16 8.66 -14.76
N ILE A 138 1.72 7.82 -15.63
CA ILE A 138 1.07 6.63 -16.18
C ILE A 138 1.71 5.38 -15.58
N ILE A 139 0.88 4.42 -15.22
CA ILE A 139 1.27 3.13 -14.66
C ILE A 139 0.83 2.03 -15.64
N SER A 140 1.78 1.18 -16.02
CA SER A 140 1.55 -0.04 -16.80
C SER A 140 2.49 -1.13 -16.31
N ASP A 141 1.97 -2.30 -15.98
CA ASP A 141 2.77 -3.45 -15.55
C ASP A 141 3.78 -3.10 -14.45
N GLU A 142 3.33 -2.32 -13.46
CA GLU A 142 4.14 -1.81 -12.33
C GLU A 142 5.28 -0.84 -12.69
N ILE A 143 5.35 -0.43 -13.96
CA ILE A 143 6.30 0.55 -14.48
C ILE A 143 5.64 1.93 -14.54
N LEU A 144 6.32 2.92 -14.00
CA LEU A 144 5.90 4.32 -13.99
C LEU A 144 6.47 5.08 -15.20
N LYS A 145 5.61 5.85 -15.87
CA LYS A 145 5.93 6.66 -17.04
C LYS A 145 5.53 8.12 -16.78
N LEU A 146 6.36 9.06 -17.21
CA LEU A 146 6.12 10.50 -17.07
C LEU A 146 5.69 11.08 -18.42
N VAL A 147 4.57 11.81 -18.43
CA VAL A 147 4.02 12.44 -19.65
C VAL A 147 3.77 13.93 -19.43
N ASP A 148 3.42 14.67 -20.49
CA ASP A 148 3.12 16.11 -20.47
C ASP A 148 4.28 16.98 -19.96
N PHE A 149 5.13 17.42 -20.89
CA PHE A 149 6.31 18.25 -20.61
C PHE A 149 6.05 19.73 -20.86
N GLY A 150 4.78 20.15 -20.95
CA GLY A 150 4.41 21.55 -21.24
C GLY A 150 4.93 22.56 -20.21
N SER A 151 5.07 22.15 -18.95
CA SER A 151 5.61 23.01 -17.88
C SER A 151 7.12 22.86 -17.68
N ALA A 152 7.74 21.83 -18.26
CA ALA A 152 9.15 21.55 -18.07
C ALA A 152 10.00 22.66 -18.70
N ILE A 153 11.17 22.97 -18.16
CA ILE A 153 12.03 24.05 -18.67
C ILE A 153 13.50 23.74 -18.43
N TYR A 154 14.36 24.16 -19.35
CA TYR A 154 15.79 24.16 -19.08
C TYR A 154 16.11 25.15 -17.96
N TYR A 155 16.89 24.72 -16.97
CA TYR A 155 17.25 25.55 -15.81
C TYR A 155 17.89 26.88 -16.23
N ALA A 156 18.75 26.86 -17.26
CA ALA A 156 19.38 28.06 -17.83
C ALA A 156 18.39 29.06 -18.45
N ASP A 157 17.17 28.62 -18.79
CA ASP A 157 16.12 29.43 -19.41
C ASP A 157 15.06 29.90 -18.39
N LEU A 158 15.22 29.61 -17.08
CA LEU A 158 14.28 30.00 -16.03
C LEU A 158 13.99 31.51 -15.99
N ASN A 159 15.00 32.35 -16.22
CA ASN A 159 14.83 33.80 -16.24
C ASN A 159 13.95 34.30 -17.41
N LYS A 160 13.74 33.46 -18.44
CA LYS A 160 12.88 33.77 -19.59
C LYS A 160 11.42 33.34 -19.36
N ARG A 161 11.13 32.71 -18.22
CA ARG A 161 9.77 32.26 -17.87
C ARG A 161 8.83 33.46 -17.72
N ARG A 162 7.75 33.47 -18.50
CA ARG A 162 6.77 34.57 -18.53
C ARG A 162 5.55 34.36 -17.64
N TYR A 163 5.29 33.13 -17.22
CA TYR A 163 4.07 32.74 -16.50
C TYR A 163 4.37 31.80 -15.35
N ALA A 164 3.52 31.85 -14.32
CA ALA A 164 3.47 30.80 -13.30
C ALA A 164 3.18 29.45 -13.98
N THR A 165 3.94 28.43 -13.64
CA THR A 165 3.83 27.06 -14.18
C THR A 165 3.44 26.10 -13.06
N GLY A 166 2.81 24.98 -13.43
CA GLY A 166 2.38 23.94 -12.49
C GLY A 166 0.89 24.01 -12.14
N THR A 167 0.36 22.86 -11.72
CA THR A 167 -1.05 22.67 -11.42
C THR A 167 -1.39 23.11 -9.98
N ARG A 168 -2.50 23.85 -9.82
CA ARG A 168 -2.98 24.30 -8.51
C ARG A 168 -3.13 23.11 -7.55
N GLY A 169 -2.56 23.24 -6.36
CA GLY A 169 -2.59 22.20 -5.32
C GLY A 169 -1.48 21.16 -5.45
N TYR A 170 -0.62 21.21 -6.48
CA TYR A 170 0.58 20.37 -6.60
C TYR A 170 1.85 21.20 -6.79
N ALA A 171 1.75 22.35 -7.46
CA ALA A 171 2.87 23.27 -7.64
C ALA A 171 3.36 23.81 -6.29
N SER A 172 4.68 24.02 -6.19
CA SER A 172 5.32 24.51 -4.98
C SER A 172 5.00 25.99 -4.71
N PRO A 173 5.12 26.46 -3.46
CA PRO A 173 4.87 27.86 -3.09
C PRO A 173 5.64 28.87 -3.96
N GLU A 174 6.91 28.59 -4.26
CA GLU A 174 7.75 29.45 -5.09
C GLU A 174 7.38 29.46 -6.57
N GLN A 175 6.57 28.51 -7.06
CA GLN A 175 6.04 28.56 -8.42
C GLN A 175 4.93 29.61 -8.58
N TYR A 176 4.20 29.92 -7.49
CA TYR A 176 3.15 30.96 -7.48
C TYR A 176 3.69 32.36 -7.20
N SER A 177 4.83 32.46 -6.49
CA SER A 177 5.48 33.74 -6.20
C SER A 177 6.58 34.05 -7.20
N SER A 178 7.09 35.28 -7.16
CA SER A 178 8.30 35.69 -7.90
C SER A 178 9.60 35.19 -7.27
N ASN A 179 9.52 34.13 -6.44
CA ASN A 179 10.68 33.57 -5.76
C ASN A 179 11.53 32.73 -6.72
N PHE A 180 12.77 32.46 -6.32
CA PHE A 180 13.70 31.66 -7.10
C PHE A 180 13.24 30.19 -7.14
N ILE A 181 13.03 29.68 -8.36
CA ILE A 181 12.69 28.28 -8.64
C ILE A 181 14.00 27.53 -8.88
N ASP A 182 14.11 26.34 -8.31
CA ASP A 182 15.18 25.40 -8.60
C ASP A 182 14.67 23.95 -8.54
N GLU A 183 15.59 22.99 -8.59
CA GLU A 183 15.27 21.56 -8.52
C GLU A 183 14.43 21.13 -7.31
N ARG A 184 14.44 21.93 -6.23
CA ARG A 184 13.66 21.65 -5.01
C ARG A 184 12.17 21.94 -5.20
N SER A 185 11.78 22.61 -6.28
CA SER A 185 10.37 22.72 -6.69
C SER A 185 9.82 21.38 -7.16
N ASP A 186 10.62 20.57 -7.88
CA ASP A 186 10.22 19.21 -8.24
C ASP A 186 10.15 18.31 -7.01
N ILE A 187 11.07 18.45 -6.04
CA ILE A 187 11.02 17.71 -4.75
C ILE A 187 9.69 17.95 -4.02
N TYR A 188 9.18 19.18 -4.03
CA TYR A 188 7.86 19.47 -3.47
C TYR A 188 6.76 18.71 -4.22
N GLY A 189 6.79 18.71 -5.56
CA GLY A 189 5.87 17.95 -6.39
C GLY A 189 5.89 16.44 -6.11
N ILE A 190 7.08 15.85 -5.89
CA ILE A 190 7.22 14.45 -5.45
C ILE A 190 6.57 14.23 -4.08
N GLY A 191 6.77 15.15 -3.13
CA GLY A 191 6.09 15.14 -1.83
C GLY A 191 4.56 15.16 -1.96
N MET A 192 4.02 15.98 -2.86
CA MET A 192 2.59 16.07 -3.14
C MET A 192 2.03 14.79 -3.79
N LEU A 193 2.81 14.13 -4.67
CA LEU A 193 2.45 12.83 -5.22
C LEU A 193 2.38 11.76 -4.14
N MET A 194 3.39 11.68 -3.26
CA MET A 194 3.39 10.73 -2.13
C MET A 194 2.22 10.98 -1.18
N PHE A 195 1.96 12.24 -0.84
CA PHE A 195 0.79 12.61 -0.04
C PHE A 195 -0.51 12.17 -0.70
N TYR A 196 -0.66 12.39 -2.01
CA TYR A 196 -1.84 11.96 -2.76
C TYR A 196 -1.97 10.43 -2.78
N MET A 197 -0.88 9.70 -2.97
CA MET A 197 -0.88 8.23 -2.97
C MET A 197 -1.35 7.67 -1.62
N ILE A 198 -0.98 8.30 -0.50
CA ILE A 198 -1.44 7.91 0.84
C ILE A 198 -2.92 8.26 1.01
N THR A 199 -3.25 9.55 0.85
CA THR A 199 -4.54 10.10 1.29
C THR A 199 -5.69 9.88 0.29
N GLY A 200 -5.37 9.74 -1.00
CA GLY A 200 -6.34 9.84 -2.09
C GLY A 200 -6.93 11.24 -2.29
N VAL A 201 -6.53 12.24 -1.49
CA VAL A 201 -7.09 13.60 -1.50
C VAL A 201 -6.30 14.49 -2.43
N SER A 202 -6.98 15.08 -3.42
CA SER A 202 -6.39 16.13 -4.26
C SER A 202 -6.59 17.50 -3.64
N PHE A 203 -5.50 18.23 -3.39
CA PHE A 203 -5.50 19.55 -2.73
C PHE A 203 -6.25 20.64 -3.50
N ASN A 204 -6.57 20.42 -4.77
CA ASN A 204 -7.32 21.35 -5.61
C ASN A 204 -8.83 21.42 -5.28
N LYS A 205 -9.40 20.41 -4.58
CA LYS A 205 -10.85 20.32 -4.34
C LYS A 205 -11.30 20.59 -2.91
N ASN A 206 -10.44 20.40 -1.89
CA ASN A 206 -10.83 20.61 -0.48
C ASN A 206 -9.70 21.24 0.34
N ILE A 207 -9.58 22.57 0.31
CA ILE A 207 -8.71 23.33 1.23
C ILE A 207 -9.19 23.20 2.70
N ASN A 208 -10.46 22.85 2.92
CA ASN A 208 -11.04 22.69 4.26
C ASN A 208 -10.84 21.29 4.87
N SER A 209 -10.22 20.35 4.14
CA SER A 209 -9.85 19.02 4.65
C SER A 209 -8.34 18.82 4.48
N ILE A 210 -7.55 19.72 5.04
CA ILE A 210 -6.09 19.51 5.16
C ILE A 210 -5.93 18.31 6.09
N VAL A 211 -5.79 17.14 5.49
CA VAL A 211 -5.45 15.92 6.22
C VAL A 211 -4.01 16.12 6.68
N ASN A 212 -3.81 16.20 8.00
CA ASN A 212 -2.49 16.20 8.56
C ASN A 212 -1.87 14.81 8.32
N ILE A 213 -0.78 14.73 7.57
CA ILE A 213 -0.13 13.44 7.26
C ILE A 213 0.29 12.70 8.54
N ASP A 214 0.57 13.45 9.62
CA ASP A 214 0.96 12.90 10.92
C ASP A 214 -0.20 12.13 11.61
N GLU A 215 -1.45 12.47 11.27
CA GLU A 215 -2.66 11.82 11.79
C GLU A 215 -3.05 10.57 10.98
N ILE A 216 -2.34 10.26 9.91
CA ILE A 216 -2.63 9.11 9.05
C ILE A 216 -1.94 7.87 9.60
N HIS A 217 -2.70 6.78 9.80
CA HIS A 217 -2.16 5.52 10.33
C HIS A 217 -1.73 4.51 9.26
N SER A 218 -1.97 4.80 7.98
CA SER A 218 -1.72 3.86 6.87
C SER A 218 -0.28 3.88 6.32
N CYS A 219 0.64 4.64 6.93
CA CYS A 219 2.05 4.68 6.54
C CYS A 219 2.96 4.88 7.76
N SER A 220 4.22 4.52 7.60
CA SER A 220 5.29 4.61 8.58
C SER A 220 5.64 6.05 8.91
N ASP A 221 6.08 6.29 10.14
CA ASP A 221 6.51 7.61 10.57
C ASP A 221 7.76 8.09 9.80
N ASN A 222 8.55 7.16 9.27
CA ASN A 222 9.69 7.48 8.40
C ASN A 222 9.21 8.08 7.07
N LEU A 223 8.25 7.43 6.39
CA LEU A 223 7.68 7.96 5.16
C LEU A 223 6.98 9.31 5.39
N LYS A 224 6.24 9.47 6.50
CA LYS A 224 5.65 10.77 6.87
C LYS A 224 6.70 11.85 7.06
N SER A 225 7.80 11.54 7.76
CA SER A 225 8.92 12.47 7.95
C SER A 225 9.54 12.91 6.62
N ILE A 226 9.73 11.97 5.68
CA ILE A 226 10.22 12.28 4.33
C ILE A 226 9.25 13.20 3.59
N ILE A 227 7.95 12.90 3.61
CA ILE A 227 6.92 13.74 2.96
C ILE A 227 6.91 15.13 3.58
N ASN A 228 6.90 15.24 4.91
CA ASN A 228 6.94 16.52 5.62
C ASN A 228 8.19 17.35 5.31
N LYS A 229 9.34 16.70 5.08
CA LYS A 229 10.56 17.39 4.63
C LYS A 229 10.42 17.88 3.18
N CYS A 230 9.80 17.11 2.28
CA CYS A 230 9.52 17.55 0.90
C CYS A 230 8.55 18.75 0.86
N LEU A 231 7.55 18.77 1.75
CA LEU A 231 6.48 19.77 1.75
C LEU A 231 6.80 21.04 2.56
N LYS A 232 8.05 21.24 2.99
CA LYS A 232 8.44 22.48 3.68
C LYS A 232 8.20 23.71 2.79
N LEU A 233 7.69 24.78 3.42
CA LEU A 233 7.37 26.03 2.76
C LEU A 233 8.58 26.63 2.04
N TYR A 234 9.73 26.65 2.71
CA TYR A 234 10.96 27.21 2.15
C TYR A 234 11.81 26.11 1.48
N PRO A 235 12.25 26.30 0.21
CA PRO A 235 13.06 25.31 -0.50
C PRO A 235 14.33 24.89 0.25
N ALA A 236 14.98 25.81 0.97
CA ALA A 236 16.17 25.53 1.77
C ALA A 236 15.98 24.51 2.91
N GLN A 237 14.74 24.20 3.29
CA GLN A 237 14.40 23.23 4.32
C GLN A 237 14.01 21.85 3.76
N ARG A 238 13.94 21.72 2.43
CA ARG A 238 13.67 20.45 1.74
C ARG A 238 14.97 19.66 1.58
N PHE A 239 14.89 18.47 0.97
CA PHE A 239 16.08 17.77 0.50
C PHE A 239 16.87 18.65 -0.48
N HIS A 240 18.20 18.55 -0.46
CA HIS A 240 19.07 19.39 -1.26
C HIS A 240 18.86 19.15 -2.76
N ASN A 241 18.72 17.89 -3.14
CA ASN A 241 18.48 17.42 -4.50
C ASN A 241 17.62 16.14 -4.50
N VAL A 242 17.17 15.72 -5.69
CA VAL A 242 16.32 14.52 -5.83
C VAL A 242 17.06 13.24 -5.49
N HIS A 243 18.39 13.20 -5.69
CA HIS A 243 19.22 12.06 -5.30
C HIS A 243 19.16 11.81 -3.78
N GLU A 244 19.31 12.84 -2.95
CA GLU A 244 19.19 12.74 -1.48
C GLU A 244 17.80 12.23 -1.06
N LEU A 245 16.73 12.70 -1.72
CA LEU A 245 15.39 12.19 -1.49
C LEU A 245 15.28 10.70 -1.88
N LYS A 246 15.81 10.31 -3.04
CA LYS A 246 15.79 8.92 -3.51
C LYS A 246 16.52 8.00 -2.55
N GLU A 247 17.72 8.38 -2.09
CA GLU A 247 18.47 7.63 -1.09
C GLU A 247 17.68 7.47 0.20
N LYS A 248 16.95 8.50 0.65
CA LYS A 248 16.09 8.41 1.84
C LYS A 248 14.86 7.53 1.64
N LEU A 249 14.27 7.52 0.44
CA LEU A 249 13.19 6.61 0.08
C LEU A 249 13.69 5.17 -0.06
N LEU A 250 14.89 4.97 -0.60
CA LEU A 250 15.58 3.68 -0.63
C LEU A 250 15.92 3.22 0.78
N GLU A 251 16.46 4.09 1.65
CA GLU A 251 16.65 3.79 3.07
C GLU A 251 15.32 3.48 3.76
N CYS A 252 14.21 4.14 3.40
CA CYS A 252 12.88 3.83 3.95
C CYS A 252 12.36 2.48 3.45
N SER A 253 12.51 2.21 2.15
CA SER A 253 12.21 0.93 1.52
C SER A 253 13.10 -0.17 2.05
N HIS A 254 14.38 0.11 2.28
CA HIS A 254 15.36 -0.75 2.91
C HIS A 254 15.15 -0.82 4.39
N SER A 255 14.58 0.14 5.11
CA SER A 255 14.24 0.03 6.52
C SER A 255 12.94 -0.73 6.68
N ASN A 256 12.04 -0.69 5.70
CA ASN A 256 10.93 -1.61 5.57
C ASN A 256 11.44 -3.01 5.17
N ASN A 257 12.45 -3.07 4.29
CA ASN A 257 13.10 -4.29 3.82
C ASN A 257 14.24 -4.78 4.72
N SER A 258 14.65 -4.06 5.75
CA SER A 258 15.70 -4.40 6.73
C SER A 258 15.10 -4.40 8.13
N ASN A 259 13.90 -3.85 8.31
CA ASN A 259 12.87 -4.47 9.14
C ASN A 259 12.32 -5.78 8.51
N SER A 260 12.61 -6.09 7.24
CA SER A 260 12.37 -7.41 6.62
C SER A 260 13.63 -8.28 6.43
N LEU A 261 14.85 -7.71 6.46
CA LEU A 261 16.14 -8.42 6.30
C LEU A 261 17.09 -8.31 7.51
N ILE A 262 16.78 -7.51 8.53
CA ILE A 262 17.45 -7.43 9.85
C ILE A 262 16.40 -7.40 10.98
N LYS A 263 15.21 -7.97 10.75
CA LYS A 263 14.51 -8.71 11.83
C LYS A 263 14.81 -10.17 11.55
N SER A 264 15.29 -10.90 12.55
CA SER A 264 15.28 -12.36 12.50
C SER A 264 13.92 -12.83 11.97
N ASN A 265 13.89 -13.34 10.74
CA ASN A 265 12.70 -13.98 10.15
C ASN A 265 12.49 -15.29 10.89
N LYS A 266 12.00 -15.18 12.12
CA LYS A 266 11.27 -16.25 12.75
C LYS A 266 9.83 -15.80 12.69
N THR A 267 9.04 -16.50 11.87
CA THR A 267 7.57 -16.41 11.90
C THR A 267 7.10 -16.47 13.35
N LEU A 268 6.33 -15.49 13.79
CA LEU A 268 5.76 -15.52 15.13
C LEU A 268 4.63 -16.54 15.16
N SER A 269 4.82 -17.59 15.94
CA SER A 269 3.84 -18.66 16.08
C SER A 269 2.86 -18.40 17.21
N ILE A 270 1.57 -18.38 16.88
CA ILE A 270 0.46 -18.18 17.82
C ILE A 270 -0.32 -19.50 17.88
N ALA A 271 -0.15 -20.25 18.95
CA ALA A 271 -0.86 -21.49 19.18
C ALA A 271 -2.21 -21.23 19.86
N ILE A 272 -3.26 -21.83 19.33
CA ILE A 272 -4.61 -21.75 19.89
C ILE A 272 -5.12 -23.16 20.12
N ALA A 273 -5.48 -23.45 21.37
CA ALA A 273 -6.10 -24.69 21.78
C ALA A 273 -7.34 -24.39 22.63
N GLY A 274 -8.25 -25.35 22.74
CA GLY A 274 -9.45 -25.26 23.57
C GLY A 274 -9.49 -26.35 24.62
N SER A 275 -10.22 -26.10 25.72
CA SER A 275 -10.45 -27.10 26.76
C SER A 275 -11.34 -28.26 26.32
N GLN A 276 -12.14 -28.07 25.27
CA GLN A 276 -13.08 -29.07 24.77
C GLN A 276 -13.36 -28.91 23.26
N CYS A 277 -13.93 -29.95 22.65
CA CYS A 277 -14.40 -29.92 21.28
C CYS A 277 -15.48 -28.84 21.08
N ARG A 278 -15.49 -28.19 19.91
CA ARG A 278 -16.50 -27.20 19.49
C ARG A 278 -16.56 -25.92 20.34
N ILE A 279 -15.54 -25.62 21.14
CA ILE A 279 -15.48 -24.37 21.91
C ILE A 279 -15.17 -23.11 21.07
N GLY A 280 -14.81 -23.28 19.79
CA GLY A 280 -14.61 -22.18 18.84
C GLY A 280 -13.15 -21.88 18.48
N VAL A 281 -12.23 -22.82 18.70
CA VAL A 281 -10.79 -22.69 18.36
C VAL A 281 -10.59 -22.31 16.89
N THR A 282 -11.12 -23.12 15.98
CA THR A 282 -11.03 -22.86 14.54
C THR A 282 -11.60 -21.49 14.15
N HIS A 283 -12.70 -21.07 14.78
CA HIS A 283 -13.33 -19.78 14.51
C HIS A 283 -12.41 -18.63 14.86
N ILE A 284 -11.84 -18.63 16.07
CA ILE A 284 -10.91 -17.58 16.48
C ILE A 284 -9.57 -17.65 15.74
N SER A 285 -9.09 -18.85 15.37
CA SER A 285 -7.88 -19.01 14.58
C SER A 285 -8.02 -18.38 13.19
N ILE A 286 -9.14 -18.58 12.52
CA ILE A 286 -9.42 -17.96 11.21
C ILE A 286 -9.63 -16.45 11.39
N LEU A 287 -10.33 -16.00 12.43
CA LEU A 287 -10.50 -14.57 12.73
C LEU A 287 -9.18 -13.85 12.96
N LEU A 288 -8.31 -14.40 13.79
CA LEU A 288 -6.99 -13.84 14.05
C LEU A 288 -6.14 -13.83 12.78
N THR A 289 -6.19 -14.91 11.98
CA THR A 289 -5.49 -14.95 10.68
C THR A 289 -6.00 -13.83 9.78
N THR A 290 -7.33 -13.65 9.68
CA THR A 290 -7.97 -12.60 8.89
C THR A 290 -7.57 -11.21 9.37
N TYR A 291 -7.64 -10.95 10.67
CA TYR A 291 -7.30 -9.65 11.25
C TYR A 291 -5.82 -9.32 11.03
N LEU A 292 -4.92 -10.23 11.41
CA LEU A 292 -3.47 -10.03 11.27
C LEU A 292 -3.10 -9.83 9.80
N GLY A 293 -3.61 -10.68 8.91
CA GLY A 293 -3.34 -10.60 7.48
C GLY A 293 -3.85 -9.33 6.82
N LYS A 294 -4.98 -8.79 7.29
CA LYS A 294 -5.59 -7.58 6.76
C LYS A 294 -4.96 -6.29 7.29
N PHE A 295 -4.51 -6.27 8.54
CA PHE A 295 -4.17 -5.02 9.22
C PHE A 295 -2.73 -4.92 9.76
N ILE A 296 -2.01 -6.04 9.89
CA ILE A 296 -0.71 -6.06 10.59
C ILE A 296 0.40 -6.64 9.73
N GLY A 297 0.22 -7.81 9.13
CA GLY A 297 1.26 -8.46 8.33
C GLY A 297 0.84 -9.85 7.86
N LYS A 298 1.59 -10.38 6.89
CA LYS A 298 1.24 -11.62 6.19
C LYS A 298 1.09 -12.79 7.17
N SER A 299 -0.10 -13.39 7.18
CA SER A 299 -0.49 -14.42 8.15
C SER A 299 -0.84 -15.74 7.46
N LEU A 300 -0.53 -16.84 8.13
CA LEU A 300 -0.85 -18.19 7.71
C LEU A 300 -1.72 -18.88 8.76
N TYR A 301 -2.89 -19.37 8.34
CA TYR A 301 -3.65 -20.33 9.14
C TYR A 301 -3.03 -21.73 8.94
N SER A 302 -2.71 -22.42 10.03
CA SER A 302 -2.03 -23.71 10.04
C SER A 302 -2.85 -24.71 10.85
N GLU A 303 -3.44 -25.69 10.16
CA GLU A 303 -4.21 -26.75 10.82
C GLU A 303 -3.26 -27.74 11.49
N ARG A 304 -3.30 -27.81 12.83
CA ARG A 304 -2.48 -28.73 13.66
C ARG A 304 -3.29 -29.82 14.33
N ASN A 305 -4.52 -30.02 13.88
CA ASN A 305 -5.45 -31.03 14.36
C ASN A 305 -5.94 -31.92 13.20
N ASN A 306 -6.66 -33.00 13.52
CA ASN A 306 -7.09 -34.00 12.53
C ASN A 306 -8.51 -33.76 12.00
N THR A 307 -9.08 -32.55 12.16
CA THR A 307 -10.47 -32.29 11.75
C THR A 307 -10.65 -32.14 10.23
N GLN A 308 -9.56 -31.93 9.48
CA GLN A 308 -9.56 -31.70 8.03
C GLN A 308 -10.45 -30.51 7.61
N THR A 309 -10.52 -29.51 8.49
CA THR A 309 -11.29 -28.28 8.30
C THR A 309 -10.84 -27.56 7.04
N VAL A 310 -9.54 -27.47 6.74
CA VAL A 310 -9.08 -26.78 5.52
C VAL A 310 -9.67 -27.44 4.28
N ASN A 311 -9.63 -28.77 4.19
CA ASN A 311 -10.21 -29.52 3.05
C ASN A 311 -11.73 -29.34 2.96
N LYS A 312 -12.43 -29.32 4.10
CA LYS A 312 -13.88 -29.06 4.17
C LYS A 312 -14.27 -27.63 3.81
N ILE A 313 -13.39 -26.66 4.04
CA ILE A 313 -13.55 -25.28 3.62
C ILE A 313 -13.31 -25.21 2.11
N VAL A 314 -12.14 -25.64 1.64
CA VAL A 314 -11.73 -25.58 0.23
C VAL A 314 -12.77 -26.21 -0.71
N SER A 315 -13.33 -27.36 -0.35
CA SER A 315 -14.38 -28.04 -1.14
C SER A 315 -15.69 -27.27 -1.28
N ARG A 316 -15.93 -26.22 -0.49
CA ARG A 316 -17.13 -25.37 -0.55
C ARG A 316 -16.94 -24.09 -1.36
N TYR A 317 -15.71 -23.74 -1.75
CA TYR A 317 -15.42 -22.52 -2.49
C TYR A 317 -15.02 -22.82 -3.93
N CYS A 318 -15.61 -22.08 -4.88
CA CYS A 318 -15.41 -22.32 -6.32
C CYS A 318 -14.08 -21.77 -6.84
N ASN A 319 -13.54 -20.74 -6.19
CA ASN A 319 -12.39 -19.94 -6.67
C ASN A 319 -11.16 -20.06 -5.76
N VAL A 320 -10.85 -21.28 -5.32
CA VAL A 320 -9.67 -21.51 -4.46
C VAL A 320 -8.41 -21.55 -5.32
N LYS A 321 -7.47 -20.64 -5.06
CA LYS A 321 -6.13 -20.72 -5.63
C LYS A 321 -5.26 -21.62 -4.76
N ARG A 322 -4.50 -22.51 -5.39
CA ARG A 322 -3.48 -23.33 -4.72
C ARG A 322 -2.12 -22.94 -5.26
N CYS A 323 -1.20 -22.59 -4.37
CA CYS A 323 0.22 -22.45 -4.66
C CYS A 323 0.96 -23.42 -3.73
N ASP A 324 1.68 -24.38 -4.30
CA ASP A 324 2.35 -25.48 -3.59
C ASP A 324 1.42 -26.26 -2.65
N TYR A 325 1.58 -26.04 -1.33
CA TYR A 325 0.87 -26.73 -0.25
C TYR A 325 -0.21 -25.86 0.41
N ILE A 326 -0.32 -24.60 0.00
CA ILE A 326 -1.15 -23.57 0.64
C ILE A 326 -2.37 -23.28 -0.23
N TYR A 327 -3.54 -23.28 0.40
CA TYR A 327 -4.80 -22.89 -0.22
C TYR A 327 -5.14 -21.45 0.13
N ARG A 328 -5.59 -20.67 -0.83
CA ARG A 328 -6.09 -19.31 -0.60
C ARG A 328 -7.61 -19.25 -0.73
N VAL A 329 -8.30 -18.98 0.37
CA VAL A 329 -9.77 -18.88 0.47
C VAL A 329 -10.14 -17.52 1.06
N ASN A 330 -10.94 -16.71 0.35
CA ASN A 330 -11.33 -15.35 0.79
C ASN A 330 -10.13 -14.50 1.26
N ASN A 331 -9.02 -14.55 0.52
CA ASN A 331 -7.74 -13.88 0.85
C ASN A 331 -7.00 -14.39 2.09
N ILE A 332 -7.44 -15.50 2.69
CA ILE A 332 -6.73 -16.18 3.78
C ILE A 332 -5.88 -17.31 3.19
N GLU A 333 -4.61 -17.34 3.56
CA GLU A 333 -3.71 -18.45 3.26
C GLU A 333 -3.83 -19.53 4.34
N MET A 334 -4.10 -20.76 3.91
CA MET A 334 -4.43 -21.89 4.76
C MET A 334 -3.55 -23.09 4.42
N LEU A 335 -2.84 -23.61 5.42
CA LEU A 335 -2.06 -24.83 5.36
C LEU A 335 -2.86 -25.97 6.02
N PRO A 336 -3.33 -26.98 5.24
CA PRO A 336 -3.90 -28.20 5.80
C PRO A 336 -2.91 -28.97 6.66
N ASN A 337 -3.43 -29.83 7.54
CA ASN A 337 -2.59 -30.77 8.26
C ASN A 337 -2.08 -31.88 7.33
N TYR A 338 -0.83 -31.76 6.86
CA TYR A 338 -0.13 -32.80 6.10
C TYR A 338 0.68 -33.76 6.98
N ASN A 339 0.31 -33.97 8.26
CA ASN A 339 1.06 -34.82 9.20
C ASN A 339 2.53 -34.39 9.35
N GLN A 340 2.79 -33.08 9.29
CA GLN A 340 4.13 -32.48 9.44
C GLN A 340 5.17 -32.88 8.37
N THR A 341 4.77 -33.51 7.25
CA THR A 341 5.71 -33.92 6.19
C THR A 341 6.13 -32.80 5.24
N VAL A 342 5.40 -31.68 5.25
CA VAL A 342 5.62 -30.58 4.32
C VAL A 342 6.60 -29.56 4.88
N ILE A 343 7.70 -29.38 4.15
CA ILE A 343 8.66 -28.28 4.35
C ILE A 343 8.32 -27.21 3.31
N PHE A 344 7.95 -26.03 3.79
CA PHE A 344 7.75 -24.85 2.95
C PHE A 344 8.40 -23.67 3.66
N ASP A 345 8.69 -22.62 2.90
CA ASP A 345 9.31 -21.41 3.43
C ASP A 345 8.33 -20.65 4.34
N LYS A 346 8.37 -20.99 5.64
CA LYS A 346 7.59 -20.32 6.69
C LYS A 346 8.01 -18.88 6.89
N ASP A 347 9.27 -18.57 6.60
CA ASP A 347 9.86 -17.26 6.83
C ASP A 347 9.28 -16.19 5.88
N SER A 348 8.54 -16.63 4.85
CA SER A 348 7.68 -15.78 4.02
C SER A 348 6.42 -15.25 4.73
N TYR A 349 6.19 -15.62 5.99
CA TYR A 349 5.06 -15.18 6.83
C TYR A 349 5.52 -14.47 8.09
N SER A 350 4.83 -13.38 8.42
CA SER A 350 5.01 -12.66 9.69
C SER A 350 4.41 -13.44 10.85
N TYR A 351 3.26 -14.09 10.64
CA TYR A 351 2.52 -14.81 11.68
C TYR A 351 2.05 -16.19 11.20
N GLU A 352 2.21 -17.22 12.04
CA GLU A 352 1.59 -18.54 11.86
C GLU A 352 0.60 -18.78 13.00
N ILE A 353 -0.69 -18.86 12.66
CA ILE A 353 -1.75 -19.19 13.62
C ILE A 353 -1.97 -20.68 13.56
N LYS A 354 -1.60 -21.38 14.63
CA LYS A 354 -1.68 -22.85 14.74
C LYS A 354 -2.97 -23.25 15.46
N ASP A 355 -3.88 -23.88 14.74
CA ASP A 355 -5.12 -24.42 15.27
C ASP A 355 -4.90 -25.85 15.79
N PHE A 356 -4.70 -26.00 17.10
CA PHE A 356 -4.51 -27.29 17.76
C PHE A 356 -5.81 -28.04 18.05
N GLY A 357 -6.98 -27.44 17.82
CA GLY A 357 -8.24 -28.01 18.28
C GLY A 357 -8.28 -28.11 19.81
N VAL A 358 -8.47 -29.32 20.35
CA VAL A 358 -8.52 -29.55 21.80
C VAL A 358 -7.11 -29.79 22.35
N LEU A 359 -6.79 -29.18 23.48
CA LEU A 359 -5.53 -29.46 24.19
C LEU A 359 -5.55 -30.90 24.72
N THR A 360 -4.52 -31.67 24.43
CA THR A 360 -4.34 -33.07 24.85
C THR A 360 -2.89 -33.30 25.27
N GLU A 361 -2.60 -34.34 26.06
CA GLU A 361 -1.22 -34.66 26.42
C GLU A 361 -0.33 -34.90 25.19
N GLU A 362 -0.90 -35.44 24.10
CA GLU A 362 -0.21 -35.69 22.85
C GLU A 362 0.26 -34.41 22.14
N ASN A 363 -0.52 -33.32 22.19
CA ASN A 363 -0.23 -32.08 21.47
C ASN A 363 0.32 -30.95 22.35
N LYS A 364 0.25 -31.10 23.68
CA LYS A 364 0.70 -30.13 24.68
C LYS A 364 2.12 -29.63 24.45
N GLU A 365 3.07 -30.51 24.22
CA GLU A 365 4.46 -30.11 24.03
C GLU A 365 4.65 -29.21 22.79
N SER A 366 3.94 -29.52 21.70
CA SER A 366 3.97 -28.72 20.46
C SER A 366 3.26 -27.38 20.63
N PHE A 367 2.15 -27.34 21.37
CA PHE A 367 1.45 -26.13 21.76
C PHE A 367 2.37 -25.18 22.54
N LEU A 368 3.08 -25.70 23.56
CA LEU A 368 3.96 -24.91 24.43
C LEU A 368 5.22 -24.37 23.75
N LYS A 369 5.67 -24.99 22.66
CA LYS A 369 6.82 -24.52 21.86
C LYS A 369 6.54 -23.24 21.06
N SER A 370 5.27 -22.80 20.96
CA SER A 370 4.93 -21.60 20.19
C SER A 370 5.24 -20.31 20.94
N ASP A 371 5.43 -19.21 20.21
CA ASP A 371 5.87 -17.94 20.80
C ASP A 371 4.76 -17.31 21.66
N TYR A 372 3.51 -17.42 21.20
CA TYR A 372 2.31 -17.07 21.95
C TYR A 372 1.36 -18.26 22.06
N LYS A 373 0.72 -18.41 23.22
CA LYS A 373 -0.20 -19.52 23.51
C LYS A 373 -1.52 -18.97 24.04
N CYS A 374 -2.60 -19.31 23.37
CA CYS A 374 -3.96 -18.96 23.76
C CYS A 374 -4.73 -20.25 24.08
N LEU A 375 -5.27 -20.33 25.29
CA LEU A 375 -6.16 -21.42 25.70
C LEU A 375 -7.58 -20.90 25.83
N ILE A 376 -8.50 -21.49 25.07
CA ILE A 376 -9.92 -21.17 25.15
C ILE A 376 -10.59 -22.03 26.21
N LEU A 377 -11.19 -21.38 27.20
CA LEU A 377 -11.86 -22.00 28.33
C LEU A 377 -13.37 -21.78 28.23
N GLY A 378 -14.11 -22.78 28.73
CA GLY A 378 -15.56 -22.71 28.90
C GLY A 378 -15.91 -21.97 30.18
N SER A 379 -17.00 -21.21 30.13
CA SER A 379 -17.46 -20.38 31.26
C SER A 379 -18.79 -20.86 31.85
N LYS A 380 -19.41 -21.90 31.27
CA LYS A 380 -20.70 -22.43 31.73
C LYS A 380 -20.46 -23.60 32.65
N ASP A 381 -21.37 -23.85 33.59
CA ASP A 381 -21.18 -24.85 34.64
C ASP A 381 -20.78 -26.24 34.11
N TRP A 382 -21.39 -26.67 33.00
CA TRP A 382 -21.07 -27.96 32.34
C TRP A 382 -19.77 -27.97 31.52
N GLU A 383 -19.14 -26.82 31.31
CA GLU A 383 -17.84 -26.68 30.62
C GLU A 383 -16.68 -26.47 31.61
N LEU A 384 -16.98 -26.14 32.87
CA LEU A 384 -15.96 -25.81 33.89
C LEU A 384 -15.03 -26.99 34.16
N GLU A 385 -15.55 -28.21 34.26
CA GLU A 385 -14.73 -29.42 34.46
C GLU A 385 -13.71 -29.60 33.31
N HIS A 386 -14.11 -29.34 32.06
CA HIS A 386 -13.19 -29.38 30.91
C HIS A 386 -12.12 -28.29 31.02
N SER A 387 -12.51 -27.08 31.44
CA SER A 387 -11.57 -25.97 31.66
C SER A 387 -10.57 -26.28 32.77
N GLU A 388 -11.03 -26.82 33.90
CA GLU A 388 -10.18 -27.22 35.03
C GLU A 388 -9.20 -28.33 34.65
N ASN A 389 -9.67 -29.33 33.89
CA ASN A 389 -8.82 -30.38 33.36
C ASN A 389 -7.76 -29.83 32.39
N ALA A 390 -8.12 -28.93 31.48
CA ALA A 390 -7.15 -28.31 30.57
C ALA A 390 -6.12 -27.43 31.32
N LEU A 391 -6.54 -26.76 32.40
CA LEU A 391 -5.65 -25.97 33.26
C LEU A 391 -4.70 -26.85 34.06
N SER A 392 -5.16 -27.99 34.60
CA SER A 392 -4.31 -28.90 35.39
C SER A 392 -3.21 -29.56 34.56
N MET A 393 -3.42 -29.67 33.25
CA MET A 393 -2.38 -30.11 32.31
C MET A 393 -1.24 -29.10 32.16
N LEU A 394 -1.42 -27.83 32.52
CA LEU A 394 -0.47 -26.76 32.26
C LEU A 394 0.19 -26.30 33.56
N SER A 395 1.49 -26.05 33.55
CA SER A 395 2.19 -25.56 34.74
C SER A 395 1.98 -24.05 34.93
N GLU A 396 1.99 -23.57 36.18
CA GLU A 396 1.77 -22.14 36.51
C GLU A 396 2.75 -21.17 35.81
N ASN A 397 3.92 -21.67 35.38
CA ASN A 397 4.95 -20.87 34.72
C ASN A 397 4.83 -20.83 33.19
N GLU A 398 3.87 -21.57 32.60
CA GLU A 398 3.64 -21.54 31.16
C GLU A 398 2.88 -20.26 30.83
N ASN A 399 3.62 -19.28 30.32
CA ASN A 399 3.08 -18.02 29.85
C ASN A 399 1.97 -18.23 28.78
N ILE A 400 0.72 -18.32 29.24
CA ILE A 400 -0.49 -18.62 28.45
C ILE A 400 -1.52 -17.50 28.66
N THR A 401 -2.20 -17.13 27.58
CA THR A 401 -3.33 -16.20 27.59
C THR A 401 -4.63 -17.00 27.58
N TYR A 402 -5.50 -16.75 28.54
CA TYR A 402 -6.78 -17.45 28.66
C TYR A 402 -7.90 -16.66 27.98
N LEU A 403 -8.68 -17.32 27.14
CA LEU A 403 -9.76 -16.70 26.37
C LEU A 403 -11.10 -17.37 26.69
N PHE A 404 -12.17 -16.59 26.76
CA PHE A 404 -13.52 -17.07 26.99
C PHE A 404 -14.41 -16.74 25.80
N ASN A 405 -14.98 -17.78 25.18
CA ASN A 405 -15.87 -17.64 24.05
C ASN A 405 -17.35 -17.63 24.47
N TYR A 406 -18.19 -16.88 23.76
CA TYR A 406 -19.65 -16.83 23.97
C TYR A 406 -20.11 -16.68 25.42
N THR A 407 -19.49 -15.75 26.16
CA THR A 407 -19.84 -15.46 27.55
C THR A 407 -20.38 -14.04 27.69
N ASP A 408 -21.46 -13.85 28.45
CA ASP A 408 -21.93 -12.51 28.77
C ASP A 408 -21.06 -11.89 29.88
N GLY A 409 -21.20 -10.58 30.08
CA GLY A 409 -20.37 -9.87 31.07
C GLY A 409 -20.57 -10.35 32.51
N LYS A 410 -21.77 -10.81 32.88
CA LYS A 410 -22.08 -11.29 34.22
C LYS A 410 -21.45 -12.67 34.45
N THR A 411 -21.64 -13.60 33.52
CA THR A 411 -21.04 -14.94 33.59
C THR A 411 -19.52 -14.86 33.59
N TYR A 412 -18.94 -14.03 32.72
CA TYR A 412 -17.49 -13.78 32.70
C TYR A 412 -16.96 -13.31 34.06
N GLN A 413 -17.60 -12.31 34.67
CA GLN A 413 -17.21 -11.82 36.00
C GLN A 413 -17.36 -12.87 37.10
N SER A 414 -18.39 -13.71 37.02
CA SER A 414 -18.60 -14.81 37.98
C SER A 414 -17.48 -15.84 37.89
N VAL A 415 -17.12 -16.25 36.68
CA VAL A 415 -16.05 -17.23 36.44
C VAL A 415 -14.67 -16.69 36.82
N MET A 416 -14.39 -15.41 36.55
CA MET A 416 -13.14 -14.78 36.98
C MET A 416 -13.02 -14.64 38.51
N LYS A 417 -14.14 -14.66 39.25
CA LYS A 417 -14.11 -14.72 40.72
C LYS A 417 -13.86 -16.15 41.23
N SER A 418 -14.36 -17.18 40.54
CA SER A 418 -14.18 -18.57 40.95
C SER A 418 -12.78 -19.10 40.60
N MET A 419 -12.25 -18.73 39.43
CA MET A 419 -10.89 -19.09 38.97
C MET A 419 -9.84 -18.13 39.55
N LYS A 420 -9.63 -18.20 40.88
CA LYS A 420 -8.66 -17.36 41.60
C LYS A 420 -7.29 -17.38 40.89
N ASN A 421 -6.70 -16.20 40.71
CA ASN A 421 -5.40 -15.95 40.10
C ASN A 421 -5.31 -16.13 38.56
N LEU A 422 -6.44 -16.33 37.86
CA LEU A 422 -6.47 -16.38 36.40
C LEU A 422 -6.87 -15.03 35.80
N THR A 423 -6.05 -14.50 34.89
CA THR A 423 -6.43 -13.35 34.04
C THR A 423 -6.84 -13.86 32.67
N GLY A 424 -8.13 -13.77 32.35
CA GLY A 424 -8.66 -14.12 31.04
C GLY A 424 -9.16 -12.91 30.25
N TYR A 425 -9.52 -13.13 28.98
CA TYR A 425 -10.12 -12.14 28.10
C TYR A 425 -11.34 -12.70 27.40
N ARG A 426 -12.37 -11.88 27.22
CA ARG A 426 -13.55 -12.27 26.44
C ARG A 426 -13.29 -12.05 24.96
N ILE A 427 -13.56 -13.07 24.14
CA ILE A 427 -13.45 -12.95 22.69
C ILE A 427 -14.58 -12.04 22.17
N PRO A 428 -14.28 -11.02 21.34
CA PRO A 428 -15.30 -10.21 20.67
C PRO A 428 -16.25 -11.04 19.82
N TYR A 429 -17.53 -10.67 19.80
CA TYR A 429 -18.51 -11.35 18.95
C TYR A 429 -18.31 -10.95 17.48
N GLU A 430 -17.88 -11.89 16.66
CA GLU A 430 -17.77 -11.75 15.21
C GLU A 430 -18.32 -13.02 14.56
N PRO A 431 -19.50 -12.99 13.91
CA PRO A 431 -20.17 -14.20 13.43
C PRO A 431 -19.53 -14.78 12.17
N ASN A 432 -18.89 -13.95 11.33
CA ASN A 432 -18.21 -14.40 10.12
C ASN A 432 -16.69 -14.38 10.34
N PRO A 433 -16.00 -15.53 10.38
CA PRO A 433 -14.58 -15.55 10.69
C PRO A 433 -13.68 -15.03 9.57
N PHE A 434 -14.22 -14.84 8.36
CA PHE A 434 -13.49 -14.35 7.19
C PHE A 434 -13.59 -12.83 7.00
N MET A 435 -14.31 -12.12 7.90
CA MET A 435 -14.52 -10.68 7.80
C MET A 435 -14.43 -10.03 9.18
N ILE A 436 -13.74 -8.90 9.26
CA ILE A 436 -13.67 -8.07 10.46
C ILE A 436 -14.62 -6.89 10.28
N ASN A 437 -15.72 -6.87 11.04
CA ASN A 437 -16.75 -5.84 10.93
C ASN A 437 -16.43 -4.61 11.80
N ASN A 438 -15.82 -4.81 12.97
CA ASN A 438 -15.48 -3.71 13.88
C ASN A 438 -13.98 -3.71 14.22
N GLN A 439 -13.19 -3.04 13.39
CA GLN A 439 -11.73 -2.99 13.51
C GLN A 439 -11.27 -2.52 14.90
N LYS A 440 -11.88 -1.47 15.46
CA LYS A 440 -11.45 -0.88 16.74
C LYS A 440 -11.61 -1.85 17.92
N ILE A 441 -12.67 -2.66 17.92
CA ILE A 441 -12.87 -3.69 18.96
C ILE A 441 -11.78 -4.76 18.84
N TRP A 442 -11.49 -5.20 17.61
CA TRP A 442 -10.46 -6.22 17.36
C TRP A 442 -9.06 -5.70 17.64
N GLU A 443 -8.77 -4.44 17.34
CA GLU A 443 -7.51 -3.78 17.68
C GLU A 443 -7.28 -3.78 19.18
N ASN A 444 -8.27 -3.35 19.97
CA ASN A 444 -8.20 -3.40 21.43
C ASN A 444 -8.04 -4.83 21.95
N PHE A 445 -8.78 -5.79 21.40
CA PHE A 445 -8.69 -7.19 21.83
C PHE A 445 -7.30 -7.80 21.54
N VAL A 446 -6.79 -7.61 20.31
CA VAL A 446 -5.44 -8.08 19.91
C VAL A 446 -4.37 -7.40 20.75
N PHE A 447 -4.53 -6.10 21.02
CA PHE A 447 -3.69 -5.37 21.95
C PHE A 447 -3.71 -6.01 23.34
N GLU A 448 -4.87 -6.25 23.92
CA GLU A 448 -5.01 -6.82 25.26
C GLU A 448 -4.35 -8.20 25.39
N ILE A 449 -4.55 -9.10 24.43
CA ILE A 449 -4.04 -10.47 24.50
C ILE A 449 -2.53 -10.58 24.23
N PHE A 450 -1.90 -9.56 23.62
CA PHE A 450 -0.47 -9.57 23.28
C PHE A 450 0.37 -8.49 24.00
N HIS A 451 -0.22 -7.45 24.63
CA HIS A 451 0.50 -6.34 25.27
C HIS A 451 0.95 -6.63 26.71
N VAL A 452 0.30 -7.53 27.44
CA VAL A 452 0.61 -7.74 28.87
C VAL A 452 2.01 -8.35 29.09
N LYS A 453 2.71 -8.81 28.04
CA LYS A 453 4.02 -9.46 28.21
C LYS A 453 5.08 -9.00 27.19
N SER A 454 6.01 -8.20 27.72
CA SER A 454 7.34 -7.82 27.20
C SER A 454 7.44 -6.64 26.20
N ASN A 455 8.19 -5.63 26.65
CA ASN A 455 8.50 -4.34 26.01
C ASN A 455 9.43 -4.41 24.77
N ARG A 456 9.60 -5.57 24.13
CA ARG A 456 10.47 -5.71 22.93
C ARG A 456 9.82 -6.43 21.75
N ASN A 457 8.88 -7.34 21.98
CA ASN A 457 8.15 -8.03 20.90
C ASN A 457 6.85 -7.33 20.49
N PHE A 458 6.35 -6.42 21.31
CA PHE A 458 5.12 -5.67 21.07
C PHE A 458 5.23 -4.69 19.88
N ALA A 459 6.41 -4.10 19.68
CA ALA A 459 6.75 -3.33 18.49
C ALA A 459 6.62 -4.12 17.17
N ARG A 460 6.83 -5.44 17.21
CA ARG A 460 6.69 -6.33 16.03
C ARG A 460 5.24 -6.67 15.70
N ILE A 461 4.29 -6.52 16.63
CA ILE A 461 2.87 -6.82 16.42
C ILE A 461 2.09 -5.57 15.97
N LEU A 462 2.56 -4.36 16.30
CA LEU A 462 1.92 -3.11 15.86
C LEU A 462 2.66 -2.38 14.72
N GLY A 463 3.73 -2.97 14.17
CA GLY A 463 4.57 -2.26 13.20
C GLY A 463 5.26 -1.01 13.75
N LYS A 464 5.37 -0.87 15.08
CA LYS A 464 5.97 0.28 15.78
C LYS A 464 7.41 -0.04 16.22
N ILE A 465 8.34 -0.20 15.28
CA ILE A 465 9.75 0.21 15.40
C ILE A 465 10.15 0.80 14.07
#